data_AF-A0A2E3RGR6-F1
#
_entry.id   AF-A0A2E3RGR6-F1
#
_cell.length_a   1.000
_cell.length_b   1.000
_cell.length_c   1.000
_cell.angle_alpha   90.00
_cell.angle_beta   90.00
_cell.angle_gamma   90.00
#
_symmetry.space_group_name_H-M   'P 1'
#
loop_
_entity.id
_entity.type
_entity.pdbx_description
1 polymer ?
#
loop_
_entity_poly.entity_id
_entity_poly.type
_entity_poly.pdbx_seq_one_letter_code
_entity_poly.pdbx_strand_id
1 'polypeptide(L)'
;MTSEEIREVIIDILGDIAPDEELGDLKDEIAFRDQLELDSMDFLDIVMELRKRYRVQVPEEDYGELASMQSTVTYLEPKMQDVEKA
;
A
#
# COMPACT_ATOMS: atom_id res chain seq x y z
N MET A 1 -12.81 -6.27 -3.54
CA MET A 1 -12.44 -6.11 -2.11
C MET A 1 -13.07 -4.85 -1.54
N THR A 2 -13.28 -4.76 -0.23
CA THR A 2 -13.70 -3.51 0.45
C THR A 2 -12.49 -2.66 0.84
N SER A 3 -12.72 -1.39 1.17
CA SER A 3 -11.66 -0.45 1.60
C SER A 3 -10.91 -0.95 2.85
N GLU A 4 -11.62 -1.63 3.77
CA GLU A 4 -11.03 -2.25 4.96
C GLU A 4 -10.11 -3.43 4.59
N GLU A 5 -10.52 -4.29 3.66
CA GLU A 5 -9.68 -5.41 3.22
C GLU A 5 -8.41 -4.92 2.52
N ILE A 6 -8.50 -3.85 1.73
CA ILE A 6 -7.34 -3.25 1.07
C ILE A 6 -6.39 -2.66 2.11
N ARG A 7 -6.94 -2.00 3.14
CA ARG A 7 -6.13 -1.48 4.25
C ARG A 7 -5.34 -2.61 4.92
N GLU A 8 -5.98 -3.72 5.26
CA GLU A 8 -5.30 -4.89 5.85
C GLU A 8 -4.19 -5.41 4.94
N VAL A 9 -4.45 -5.53 3.65
CA VAL A 9 -3.44 -5.94 2.67
C VAL A 9 -2.24 -5.00 2.63
N ILE A 10 -2.46 -3.68 2.68
CA ILE A 10 -1.36 -2.71 2.69
C ILE A 10 -0.57 -2.81 3.98
N ILE A 11 -1.23 -2.99 5.13
CA ILE A 11 -0.55 -3.20 6.42
C ILE A 11 0.29 -4.48 6.37
N ASP A 12 -0.22 -5.57 5.83
CA ASP A 12 0.53 -6.83 5.68
C ASP A 12 1.76 -6.65 4.79
N ILE A 13 1.63 -5.96 3.65
CA ILE A 13 2.75 -5.68 2.75
C ILE A 13 3.79 -4.79 3.43
N LEU A 14 3.35 -3.74 4.13
CA LEU A 14 4.24 -2.86 4.88
C LEU A 14 4.97 -3.63 5.98
N GLY A 15 4.30 -4.57 6.67
CA GLY A 15 4.91 -5.40 7.71
C GLY A 15 5.94 -6.39 7.17
N ASP A 16 5.74 -6.88 5.94
CA ASP A 16 6.72 -7.73 5.26
C ASP A 16 7.98 -6.97 4.84
N ILE A 17 7.84 -5.69 4.47
CA ILE A 17 8.93 -4.84 3.96
C ILE A 17 9.67 -4.17 5.12
N ALA A 18 8.91 -3.58 6.05
CA ALA A 18 9.40 -2.84 7.20
C ALA A 18 8.86 -3.46 8.51
N PRO A 19 9.33 -4.65 8.89
CA PRO A 19 8.87 -5.36 10.09
C PRO A 19 9.23 -4.64 11.40
N ASP A 20 10.22 -3.74 11.35
CA ASP A 20 10.69 -2.96 12.50
C ASP A 20 9.84 -1.69 12.76
N GLU A 21 8.94 -1.35 11.82
CA GLU A 21 8.10 -0.15 11.90
C GLU A 21 6.76 -0.38 12.61
N GLU A 22 6.23 0.68 13.22
CA GLU A 22 5.01 0.61 14.04
C GLU A 22 3.74 0.88 13.22
N LEU A 23 3.21 -0.17 12.57
CA LEU A 23 2.07 -0.07 11.63
C LEU A 23 0.69 0.08 12.30
N GLY A 24 0.60 -0.17 13.61
CA GLY A 24 -0.66 -0.19 14.36
C GLY A 24 -1.32 1.19 14.55
N ASP A 25 -0.51 2.26 14.58
CA ASP A 25 -0.95 3.64 14.81
C ASP A 25 -0.83 4.53 13.55
N LEU A 26 -0.74 3.91 12.37
CA LEU A 26 -0.70 4.62 11.10
C LEU A 26 -1.95 5.50 10.90
N LYS A 27 -1.72 6.78 10.61
CA LYS A 27 -2.76 7.74 10.29
C LYS A 27 -3.01 7.78 8.79
N ASP A 28 -4.28 7.66 8.42
CA ASP A 28 -4.64 7.49 7.01
C ASP A 28 -4.39 8.73 6.15
N GLU A 29 -4.45 9.91 6.76
CA GLU A 29 -4.25 11.21 6.11
C GLU A 29 -2.76 11.58 5.97
N ILE A 30 -1.86 10.89 6.67
CA ILE A 30 -0.43 11.19 6.65
C ILE A 30 0.29 10.24 5.70
N ALA A 31 1.29 10.76 4.99
CA ALA A 31 2.09 9.94 4.10
C ALA A 31 2.88 8.86 4.86
N PHE A 32 3.01 7.68 4.27
CA PHE A 32 3.80 6.58 4.80
C PHE A 32 5.23 7.00 5.05
N ARG A 33 5.87 7.73 4.11
CA ARG A 33 7.25 8.24 4.29
C ARG A 33 7.44 9.20 5.47
N ASP A 34 6.37 9.81 5.96
CA ASP A 34 6.43 10.73 7.11
C ASP A 34 6.21 9.99 8.45
N GLN A 35 5.61 8.79 8.40
CA GLN A 35 5.29 7.97 9.57
C GLN A 35 6.20 6.76 9.74
N LEU A 36 6.66 6.25 8.61
CA LEU A 36 7.53 5.10 8.41
C LEU A 36 8.78 5.65 7.73
N GLU A 37 9.97 5.29 8.18
CA GLU A 37 11.23 5.77 7.59
C GLU A 37 11.55 5.08 6.26
N LEU A 38 10.54 4.91 5.40
CA LEU A 38 10.61 4.20 4.12
C LEU A 38 11.56 4.90 3.15
N ASP A 39 12.50 4.14 2.62
CA ASP A 39 13.39 4.61 1.59
C ASP A 39 12.79 4.41 0.17
N SER A 40 13.59 4.71 -0.85
CA SER A 40 13.14 4.53 -2.25
C SER A 40 13.02 3.06 -2.64
N MET A 41 13.78 2.17 -2.01
CA MET A 41 13.74 0.73 -2.27
C MET A 41 12.51 0.10 -1.61
N ASP A 42 12.23 0.43 -0.35
CA ASP A 42 11.05 -0.05 0.37
C ASP A 42 9.76 0.29 -0.39
N PHE A 43 9.68 1.52 -0.91
CA PHE A 43 8.54 1.95 -1.70
C PHE A 43 8.38 1.13 -3.00
N LEU A 44 9.48 0.81 -3.69
CA LEU A 44 9.44 -0.03 -4.88
C LEU A 44 8.98 -1.46 -4.53
N ASP A 45 9.40 -1.98 -3.38
CA ASP A 45 8.98 -3.30 -2.91
C ASP A 45 7.47 -3.35 -2.63
N ILE A 46 6.87 -2.28 -2.10
CA ILE A 46 5.40 -2.18 -1.92
C ILE A 46 4.69 -2.32 -3.27
N VAL A 47 5.13 -1.55 -4.28
CA VAL A 47 4.55 -1.58 -5.63
C VAL A 47 4.74 -2.96 -6.27
N MET A 48 5.90 -3.58 -6.08
CA MET A 48 6.21 -4.90 -6.60
C MET A 48 5.36 -6.00 -5.96
N GLU A 49 5.13 -5.95 -4.64
CA GLU A 49 4.28 -6.91 -3.94
C GLU A 49 2.80 -6.74 -4.31
N LEU A 50 2.31 -5.51 -4.46
CA LEU A 50 0.96 -5.24 -5.01
C LEU A 50 0.78 -5.88 -6.40
N ARG A 51 1.79 -5.73 -7.26
CA ARG A 51 1.77 -6.34 -8.60
C ARG A 51 1.84 -7.86 -8.55
N LYS A 52 2.63 -8.43 -7.66
CA LYS A 52 2.86 -9.88 -7.58
C LYS A 52 1.70 -10.61 -6.92
N ARG A 53 1.16 -10.09 -5.81
CA ARG A 53 0.04 -10.68 -5.06
C ARG A 53 -1.29 -10.42 -5.73
N TYR A 54 -1.53 -9.19 -6.19
CA TYR A 54 -2.86 -8.74 -6.65
C TYR A 54 -2.92 -8.39 -8.13
N ARG A 55 -1.82 -8.52 -8.88
CA ARG A 55 -1.74 -8.15 -10.31
C ARG A 55 -2.05 -6.67 -10.58
N VAL A 56 -1.98 -5.83 -9.56
CA VAL A 56 -2.17 -4.38 -9.70
C VAL A 56 -0.88 -3.74 -10.18
N GLN A 57 -0.94 -3.02 -11.30
CA GLN A 57 0.19 -2.23 -11.77
C GLN A 57 -0.01 -0.78 -11.38
N VAL A 58 1.00 -0.22 -10.70
CA VAL A 58 1.06 1.19 -10.35
C VAL A 58 2.20 1.82 -11.17
N PRO A 59 1.89 2.67 -12.15
CA PRO A 59 2.91 3.38 -12.91
C PRO A 59 3.58 4.45 -12.03
N GLU A 60 4.80 4.85 -12.41
CA GLU A 60 5.58 5.84 -11.64
C GLU A 60 4.87 7.19 -11.48
N GLU A 61 4.03 7.57 -12.45
CA GLU A 61 3.21 8.78 -12.40
C GLU A 61 2.20 8.76 -11.25
N ASP A 62 1.73 7.58 -10.86
CA ASP A 62 0.74 7.38 -9.81
C ASP A 62 1.38 7.10 -8.44
N TYR A 63 2.71 7.17 -8.32
CA TYR A 63 3.39 6.94 -7.03
C TYR A 63 2.95 7.93 -5.95
N GLY A 64 2.53 9.14 -6.34
CA GLY A 64 1.94 10.11 -5.43
C GLY A 64 0.63 9.63 -4.80
N GLU A 65 -0.14 8.78 -5.51
CA GLU A 65 -1.39 8.21 -4.99
C GLU A 65 -1.14 7.14 -3.92
N LEU A 66 0.06 6.55 -3.89
CA LEU A 66 0.48 5.62 -2.83
C LEU A 66 1.15 6.33 -1.65
N ALA A 67 1.04 7.66 -1.55
CA ALA A 67 1.70 8.41 -0.50
C ALA A 67 1.13 8.10 0.88
N SER A 68 -0.20 8.03 1.05
CA SER A 68 -0.86 7.75 2.33
C SER A 68 -1.79 6.54 2.25
N MET A 69 -2.25 6.03 3.41
CA MET A 69 -3.20 4.92 3.44
C MET A 69 -4.52 5.31 2.77
N GLN A 70 -5.03 6.52 3.02
CA GLN A 70 -6.29 6.96 2.44
C GLN A 70 -6.22 7.04 0.91
N SER A 71 -5.16 7.65 0.37
CA SER A 71 -4.98 7.78 -1.07
C SER A 71 -4.76 6.41 -1.72
N THR A 72 -3.96 5.55 -1.07
CA THR A 72 -3.68 4.19 -1.52
C THR A 72 -4.96 3.37 -1.61
N VAL A 73 -5.76 3.34 -0.54
CA VAL A 73 -7.03 2.60 -0.50
C VAL A 73 -7.98 3.13 -1.57
N THR A 74 -8.11 4.45 -1.70
CA THR A 74 -8.98 5.09 -2.71
C THR A 74 -8.54 4.75 -4.14
N TYR A 75 -7.23 4.72 -4.39
CA TYR A 75 -6.66 4.39 -5.69
C TYR A 75 -6.78 2.90 -6.03
N LEU A 76 -6.57 2.04 -5.03
CA LEU A 76 -6.59 0.59 -5.18
C LEU A 76 -8.01 0.01 -5.21
N GLU A 77 -8.98 0.62 -4.54
CA GLU A 77 -10.37 0.17 -4.49
C GLU A 77 -10.97 -0.17 -5.88
N PRO A 78 -10.94 0.73 -6.87
CA PRO A 78 -11.42 0.39 -8.22
C PRO A 78 -10.53 -0.62 -8.95
N LYS A 79 -9.24 -0.72 -8.62
CA LYS A 79 -8.28 -1.64 -9.28
C LYS A 79 -8.33 -3.06 -8.73
N MET A 80 -8.72 -3.19 -7.46
CA MET A 80 -8.86 -4.45 -6.73
C MET A 80 -10.31 -4.92 -6.66
N GLN A 81 -11.22 -4.25 -7.37
CA GLN A 81 -12.62 -4.64 -7.46
C GLN A 81 -12.78 -6.01 -8.15
N ASP A 82 -11.98 -6.26 -9.18
CA ASP A 82 -11.98 -7.51 -9.98
C ASP A 82 -10.92 -8.53 -9.51
N VAL A 83 -10.14 -8.21 -8.48
CA VAL A 83 -9.15 -9.11 -7.92
C VAL A 83 -9.85 -10.03 -6.91
N GLU A 84 -10.13 -11.26 -7.31
CA GLU A 84 -10.57 -12.30 -6.39
C GLU A 84 -9.44 -12.61 -5.39
N LYS A 85 -9.77 -12.71 -4.10
CA LYS A 85 -8.86 -13.25 -3.07
C LYS A 85 -8.36 -14.62 -3.57
N ALA A 86 -7.07 -14.73 -3.87
CA ALA A 86 -6.43 -15.98 -4.25
C ALA A 86 -6.39 -16.97 -3.07
#